data_AF-A0A6N3DQ34-F1
#
_entry.id   AF-A0A6N3DQ34-F1
#
_cell.length_a   1.000
_cell.length_b   1.000
_cell.length_c   1.000
_cell.angle_alpha   90.00
_cell.angle_beta   90.00
_cell.angle_gamma   90.00
#
_symmetry.space_group_name_H-M   'P 1'
#
loop_
_entity.id
_entity.type
_entity.pdbx_description
1 polymer ?
#
loop_
_entity_poly.entity_id
_entity_poly.type
_entity_poly.pdbx_seq_one_letter_code
_entity_poly.pdbx_strand_id
1 'polypeptide(L)'
;MAYNKNIPEVLQLLRLDLGNVDYTVPSDTTIARYTIVGDYFPRYCIADVADDADTMDIQGTIEETMHTILDYGGTPEDLRTAMGLVPEAEIDSDIIESGEYVPVDLGYCLDGQLMSFEVLPLDECDIKDVLNGHQIENVMTALNNLPVNLRLPAAKVLSQGDYTEWQAYQICKAFEVGVDADVIGEHISNPHLNHAQMRELRRIAVHTDFADHDASPYKKDVFKTLSNGEYTAEHLHQARELMKTAAIHDIAFPRDWLKLDSRQMEVVRHALKSDVPMDALEEYADGTYTADHMNVITMALTEGMEKPGIERLMNHDLSMEQVWGFYSAISGGRFTSEQLDVLCDPTRPVAVMEAMRTGLTFGVDAQTVLRLAGGSFAPEQMESLYLAAGDKDITPEMLDVIADASLKPEQMDALKISFQQGGSIADVEAEKKSMPRSVKYAGQAGKADAIRSTKLHETAKESREASAQLGSESHGDKAVEREELE
;
A
#
# COMPACT_ATOMS: atom_id res chain seq x y z
N MET A 1 21.69 4.51 49.39
CA MET A 1 21.63 4.95 47.98
C MET A 1 20.39 5.82 47.86
N ALA A 2 20.50 6.98 47.21
CA ALA A 2 19.45 7.99 47.20
C ALA A 2 18.24 7.53 46.36
N TYR A 3 17.20 7.03 47.02
CA TYR A 3 15.88 6.72 46.43
C TYR A 3 15.04 7.99 46.18
N ASN A 4 15.67 9.18 46.20
CA ASN A 4 15.00 10.46 46.46
C ASN A 4 14.46 11.19 45.21
N LYS A 5 14.42 10.59 44.01
CA LYS A 5 14.09 11.33 42.76
C LYS A 5 13.20 10.60 41.74
N ASN A 6 12.73 9.38 42.01
CA ASN A 6 11.94 8.63 41.03
C ASN A 6 10.44 8.91 41.21
N ILE A 7 10.02 10.16 40.99
CA ILE A 7 8.61 10.50 40.96
C ILE A 7 7.96 9.78 39.76
N PRO A 8 6.81 9.08 39.95
CA PRO A 8 6.13 8.37 38.87
C PRO A 8 5.76 9.31 37.72
N GLU A 9 6.10 8.91 36.48
CA GLU A 9 5.82 9.69 35.27
C GLU A 9 4.33 10.05 35.15
N VAL A 10 3.43 9.10 35.48
CA VAL A 10 1.97 9.31 35.46
C VAL A 10 1.55 10.56 36.22
N LEU A 11 2.07 10.76 37.44
CA LEU A 11 1.71 11.91 38.26
C LEU A 11 2.30 13.21 37.71
N GLN A 12 3.48 13.13 37.11
CA GLN A 12 4.10 14.29 36.47
C GLN A 12 3.33 14.73 35.22
N LEU A 13 2.87 13.77 34.41
CA LEU A 13 2.03 14.03 33.22
C LEU A 13 0.67 14.62 33.61
N LEU A 14 0.02 14.09 34.65
CA LEU A 14 -1.27 14.62 35.12
C LEU A 14 -1.16 16.07 35.61
N ARG A 15 -0.06 16.41 36.29
CA ARG A 15 0.17 17.79 36.76
C ARG A 15 0.30 18.81 35.64
N LEU A 16 0.63 18.41 34.41
CA LEU A 16 0.61 19.33 33.27
C LEU A 16 -0.81 19.80 32.90
N ASP A 17 -1.83 18.96 33.13
CA ASP A 17 -3.23 19.29 32.84
C ASP A 17 -3.95 19.89 34.04
N LEU A 18 -3.61 19.43 35.25
CA LEU A 18 -4.19 19.90 36.52
C LEU A 18 -3.56 21.23 36.97
N GLY A 19 -2.33 21.52 36.55
CA GLY A 19 -1.70 22.81 36.73
C GLY A 19 -2.32 23.86 35.79
N ASN A 20 -2.09 25.14 36.09
CA ASN A 20 -2.53 26.21 35.18
C ASN A 20 -2.00 25.96 33.76
N VAL A 21 -2.88 26.07 32.76
CA VAL A 21 -2.61 25.85 31.32
C VAL A 21 -1.39 26.64 30.81
N ASP A 22 -1.02 27.71 31.51
CA ASP A 22 0.24 28.41 31.36
C ASP A 22 1.30 27.82 32.30
N TYR A 23 2.11 26.89 31.78
CA TYR A 23 3.25 26.26 32.47
C TYR A 23 4.37 27.25 32.87
N THR A 24 4.20 28.55 32.61
CA THR A 24 5.06 29.62 33.14
C THR A 24 4.55 30.19 34.47
N VAL A 25 3.35 29.81 34.90
CA VAL A 25 2.76 30.15 36.21
C VAL A 25 3.02 29.00 37.19
N PRO A 26 3.33 29.28 38.48
CA PRO A 26 3.47 28.23 39.49
C PRO A 26 2.22 27.34 39.55
N SER A 27 2.43 26.02 39.56
CA SER A 27 1.33 25.04 39.68
C SER A 27 0.68 25.16 41.05
N ASP A 28 -0.66 25.11 41.09
CA ASP A 28 -1.43 25.01 42.33
C ASP A 28 -1.39 23.57 42.90
N THR A 29 -0.86 22.62 42.13
CA THR A 29 -0.68 21.21 42.54
C THR A 29 0.80 20.82 42.63
N THR A 30 1.15 20.01 43.63
CA THR A 30 2.44 19.35 43.84
C THR A 30 2.26 17.84 44.02
N ILE A 31 3.34 17.14 44.35
CA ILE A 31 3.34 15.70 44.60
C ILE A 31 3.67 15.48 46.07
N ALA A 32 2.88 14.66 46.74
CA ALA A 32 3.21 14.15 48.05
C ALA A 32 3.79 12.74 47.95
N ARG A 33 4.70 12.42 48.86
CA ARG A 33 5.33 11.12 49.02
C ARG A 33 4.90 10.50 50.34
N TYR A 34 4.58 9.22 50.31
CA TYR A 34 4.28 8.45 51.51
C TYR A 34 4.91 7.07 51.50
N THR A 35 4.93 6.45 52.68
CA THR A 35 5.41 5.08 52.86
C THR A 35 4.35 4.24 53.57
N ILE A 36 4.32 2.95 53.23
CA ILE A 36 3.36 1.97 53.72
C ILE A 36 4.13 0.90 54.50
N VAL A 37 3.58 0.40 55.60
CA VAL A 37 4.16 -0.73 56.34
C VAL A 37 4.33 -1.92 55.40
N GLY A 38 5.53 -2.50 55.35
CA GLY A 38 5.80 -3.67 54.51
C GLY A 38 6.18 -3.33 53.06
N ASP A 39 5.97 -2.09 52.62
CA ASP A 39 6.42 -1.62 51.32
C ASP A 39 7.81 -0.97 51.41
N TYR A 40 8.71 -1.41 50.54
CA TYR A 40 10.09 -0.92 50.50
C TYR A 40 10.27 0.25 49.53
N PHE A 41 9.23 0.62 48.78
CA PHE A 41 9.26 1.72 47.83
C PHE A 41 8.39 2.89 48.28
N PRO A 42 8.84 4.14 48.08
CA PRO A 42 7.99 5.30 48.29
C PRO A 42 6.83 5.29 47.29
N ARG A 43 5.66 5.69 47.77
CA ARG A 43 4.44 5.89 46.97
C ARG A 43 4.09 7.36 46.92
N TYR A 44 3.29 7.73 45.94
CA TYR A 44 3.07 9.12 45.59
C TYR A 44 1.60 9.41 45.33
N CYS A 45 1.17 10.63 45.64
CA CYS A 45 -0.14 11.15 45.25
C CYS A 45 -0.03 12.64 44.88
N ILE A 46 -1.06 13.20 44.26
CA ILE A 46 -1.13 14.64 43.94
C ILE A 46 -1.69 15.35 45.17
N ALA A 47 -1.12 16.50 45.52
CA ALA A 47 -1.57 17.32 46.65
C ALA A 47 -1.64 18.80 46.22
N ASP A 48 -2.44 19.62 46.91
CA ASP A 48 -2.41 21.07 46.73
C ASP A 48 -1.11 21.66 47.34
N VAL A 49 -0.59 22.74 46.76
CA VAL A 49 0.60 23.42 47.30
C VAL A 49 0.29 24.17 48.61
N ALA A 50 -0.95 24.60 48.81
CA ALA A 50 -1.40 25.32 50.01
C ALA A 50 -1.65 24.40 51.22
N ASP A 51 -1.65 23.10 50.98
CA ASP A 51 -2.07 22.08 51.92
C ASP A 51 -0.93 21.71 52.89
N ASP A 52 -1.25 21.67 54.19
CA ASP A 52 -0.32 21.28 55.24
C ASP A 52 -0.54 19.82 55.64
N ALA A 53 0.51 18.99 55.50
CA ALA A 53 0.53 17.57 55.81
C ALA A 53 0.00 17.24 57.22
N ASP A 54 0.15 18.14 58.18
CA ASP A 54 -0.31 17.94 59.57
C ASP A 54 -1.82 18.14 59.75
N THR A 55 -2.51 18.72 58.76
CA THR A 55 -3.93 19.12 58.88
C THR A 55 -4.82 18.65 57.73
N MET A 56 -4.24 18.19 56.62
CA MET A 56 -4.97 17.69 55.47
C MET A 56 -5.62 16.32 55.69
N ASP A 57 -6.65 16.04 54.91
CA ASP A 57 -7.23 14.70 54.80
C ASP A 57 -6.39 13.84 53.84
N ILE A 58 -5.34 13.22 54.36
CA ILE A 58 -4.40 12.40 53.58
C ILE A 58 -5.12 11.27 52.81
N GLN A 59 -6.11 10.63 53.46
CA GLN A 59 -6.85 9.54 52.82
C GLN A 59 -7.71 10.07 51.67
N GLY A 60 -8.39 11.20 51.89
CA GLY A 60 -9.13 11.90 50.83
C GLY A 60 -8.24 12.33 49.66
N THR A 61 -7.03 12.82 49.92
CA THR A 61 -6.05 13.19 48.88
C THR A 61 -5.59 11.97 48.06
N ILE A 62 -5.35 10.84 48.72
CA ILE A 62 -5.02 9.57 48.04
C ILE A 62 -6.20 9.09 47.21
N GLU A 63 -7.42 9.15 47.73
CA GLU A 63 -8.66 8.78 47.02
C GLU A 63 -8.87 9.66 45.78
N GLU A 64 -8.76 10.98 45.91
CA GLU A 64 -8.93 11.93 44.80
C GLU A 64 -7.87 11.71 43.71
N THR A 65 -6.62 11.43 44.08
CA THR A 65 -5.59 11.08 43.10
C THR A 65 -5.90 9.78 42.37
N MET A 66 -6.43 8.76 43.07
CA MET A 66 -6.82 7.50 42.46
C MET A 66 -7.91 7.72 41.41
N HIS A 67 -8.98 8.45 41.76
CA HIS A 67 -10.05 8.81 40.83
C HIS A 67 -9.51 9.61 39.65
N THR A 68 -8.63 10.59 39.90
CA THR A 68 -8.01 11.38 38.83
C THR A 68 -7.23 10.52 37.84
N ILE A 69 -6.42 9.56 38.31
CA ILE A 69 -5.69 8.64 37.42
C ILE A 69 -6.68 7.83 36.57
N LEU A 70 -7.74 7.29 37.17
CA LEU A 70 -8.73 6.47 36.47
C LEU A 70 -9.58 7.29 35.48
N ASP A 71 -10.04 8.48 35.87
CA ASP A 71 -10.81 9.40 35.04
C ASP A 71 -10.02 9.84 33.81
N TYR A 72 -8.70 9.94 33.93
CA TYR A 72 -7.79 10.29 32.84
C TYR A 72 -7.39 9.10 31.94
N GLY A 73 -7.92 7.90 32.20
CA GLY A 73 -7.64 6.69 31.43
C GLY A 73 -6.45 5.87 31.93
N GLY A 74 -6.04 6.06 33.18
CA GLY A 74 -5.03 5.25 33.83
C GLY A 74 -5.49 3.82 34.11
N THR A 75 -4.51 2.94 34.29
CA THR A 75 -4.71 1.50 34.48
C THR A 75 -4.55 1.10 35.95
N PRO A 76 -5.04 -0.09 36.36
CA PRO A 76 -4.74 -0.63 37.69
C PRO A 76 -3.23 -0.75 37.98
N GLU A 77 -2.42 -0.97 36.94
CA GLU A 77 -0.96 -1.01 37.08
C GLU A 77 -0.37 0.37 37.40
N ASP A 78 -0.98 1.45 36.89
CA ASP A 78 -0.59 2.82 37.24
C ASP A 78 -0.84 3.11 38.71
N LEU A 79 -2.01 2.70 39.23
CA LEU A 79 -2.34 2.82 40.65
C LEU A 79 -1.37 2.01 41.51
N ARG A 80 -1.09 0.76 41.12
CA ARG A 80 -0.15 -0.11 41.85
C ARG A 80 1.26 0.46 41.87
N THR A 81 1.77 0.89 40.72
CA THR A 81 3.16 1.35 40.61
C THR A 81 3.34 2.74 41.24
N ALA A 82 2.45 3.70 40.95
CA ALA A 82 2.59 5.07 41.45
C ALA A 82 2.16 5.22 42.92
N MET A 83 1.07 4.57 43.31
CA MET A 83 0.40 4.78 44.60
C MET A 83 0.51 3.57 45.54
N GLY A 84 0.88 2.39 45.05
CA GLY A 84 0.89 1.17 45.87
C GLY A 84 -0.50 0.62 46.17
N LEU A 85 -1.52 1.06 45.42
CA LEU A 85 -2.89 0.61 45.56
C LEU A 85 -3.06 -0.77 44.90
N VAL A 86 -3.70 -1.69 45.62
CA VAL A 86 -4.06 -3.02 45.12
C VAL A 86 -5.54 -3.29 45.38
N PRO A 87 -6.20 -4.13 44.55
CA PRO A 87 -7.54 -4.60 44.86
C PRO A 87 -7.57 -5.33 46.21
N GLU A 88 -8.62 -5.11 47.02
CA GLU A 88 -8.79 -5.76 48.33
C GLU A 88 -8.73 -7.29 48.25
N ALA A 89 -9.19 -7.85 47.12
CA ALA A 89 -9.14 -9.28 46.86
C ALA A 89 -7.73 -9.86 46.73
N GLU A 90 -6.71 -9.03 46.56
CA GLU A 90 -5.29 -9.44 46.52
C GLU A 90 -4.62 -9.38 47.91
N ILE A 91 -5.26 -8.78 48.90
CA ILE A 91 -4.72 -8.65 50.26
C ILE A 91 -4.89 -9.96 51.02
N ASP A 92 -3.88 -10.34 51.80
CA ASP A 92 -3.92 -11.54 52.64
C ASP A 92 -5.09 -11.44 53.64
N SER A 93 -5.87 -12.52 53.76
CA SER A 93 -6.98 -12.58 54.70
C SER A 93 -6.56 -12.29 56.14
N ASP A 94 -5.35 -12.68 56.53
CA ASP A 94 -4.83 -12.43 57.88
C ASP A 94 -4.61 -10.91 58.12
N ILE A 95 -4.24 -10.16 57.09
CA ILE A 95 -4.07 -8.69 57.12
C ILE A 95 -5.43 -7.99 57.17
N ILE A 96 -6.41 -8.51 56.43
CA ILE A 96 -7.79 -8.01 56.46
C ILE A 96 -8.39 -8.22 57.87
N GLU A 97 -8.21 -9.41 58.46
CA GLU A 97 -8.69 -9.73 59.80
C GLU A 97 -7.99 -8.93 60.91
N SER A 98 -6.69 -8.62 60.73
CA SER A 98 -5.94 -7.79 61.68
C SER A 98 -6.24 -6.29 61.55
N GLY A 99 -6.86 -5.85 60.44
CA GLY A 99 -7.11 -4.44 60.14
C GLY A 99 -5.84 -3.66 59.83
N GLU A 100 -4.79 -4.35 59.37
CA GLU A 100 -3.48 -3.76 59.06
C GLU A 100 -3.40 -3.27 57.60
N TYR A 101 -4.54 -2.83 57.04
CA TYR A 101 -4.65 -2.26 55.69
C TYR A 101 -5.46 -0.97 55.72
N VAL A 102 -5.33 -0.14 54.69
CA VAL A 102 -6.10 1.12 54.58
C VAL A 102 -7.02 1.05 53.35
N PRO A 103 -8.35 0.94 53.53
CA PRO A 103 -9.28 1.00 52.41
C PRO A 103 -9.29 2.41 51.82
N VAL A 104 -9.35 2.52 50.50
CA VAL A 104 -9.44 3.81 49.79
C VAL A 104 -10.84 3.93 49.18
N ASP A 105 -11.03 3.54 47.91
CA ASP A 105 -12.33 3.49 47.26
C ASP A 105 -12.30 2.50 46.08
N LEU A 106 -13.46 2.19 45.47
CA LEU A 106 -13.63 1.27 44.34
C LEU A 106 -13.05 -0.14 44.56
N GLY A 107 -12.91 -0.56 45.82
CA GLY A 107 -12.30 -1.83 46.21
C GLY A 107 -10.77 -1.84 46.13
N TYR A 108 -10.12 -0.68 45.97
CA TYR A 108 -8.67 -0.53 46.12
C TYR A 108 -8.31 -0.17 47.56
N CYS A 109 -7.16 -0.69 48.00
CA CYS A 109 -6.63 -0.45 49.34
C CYS A 109 -5.09 -0.35 49.30
N LEU A 110 -4.53 0.21 50.37
CA LEU A 110 -3.10 0.09 50.67
C LEU A 110 -2.87 -1.18 51.49
N ASP A 111 -1.97 -2.04 51.01
CA ASP A 111 -1.53 -3.26 51.70
C ASP A 111 -0.53 -2.91 52.82
N GLY A 112 -1.07 -2.35 53.90
CA GLY A 112 -0.31 -1.87 55.06
C GLY A 112 -0.81 -0.53 55.57
N GLN A 113 -0.36 -0.15 56.78
CA GLN A 113 -0.66 1.16 57.36
C GLN A 113 0.23 2.26 56.79
N LEU A 114 -0.30 3.48 56.70
CA LEU A 114 0.46 4.66 56.33
C LEU A 114 1.46 5.02 57.44
N MET A 115 2.74 5.14 57.10
CA MET A 115 3.81 5.39 58.08
C MET A 115 4.34 6.82 58.08
N SER A 116 4.42 7.45 56.91
CA SER A 116 4.90 8.82 56.74
C SER A 116 4.21 9.46 55.56
N PHE A 117 4.02 10.77 55.60
CA PHE A 117 3.50 11.57 54.50
C PHE A 117 4.27 12.89 54.43
N GLU A 118 4.70 13.28 53.24
CA GLU A 118 5.51 14.47 53.01
C GLU A 118 5.09 15.13 51.69
N VAL A 119 4.67 16.39 51.75
CA VAL A 119 4.39 17.21 50.56
C VAL A 119 5.71 17.72 50.00
N LEU A 120 6.04 17.38 48.76
CA LEU A 120 7.31 17.74 48.15
C LEU A 120 7.31 19.19 47.67
N PRO A 121 8.45 19.91 47.76
CA PRO A 121 8.62 21.22 47.15
C PRO A 121 8.40 21.20 45.63
N LEU A 122 7.87 22.29 45.06
CA LEU A 122 7.60 22.39 43.62
C LEU A 122 8.86 22.21 42.76
N ASP A 123 10.02 22.67 43.22
CA ASP A 123 11.30 22.52 42.53
C ASP A 123 11.81 21.07 42.51
N GLU A 124 11.34 20.21 43.41
CA GLU A 124 11.61 18.77 43.36
C GLU A 124 10.70 18.02 42.38
N CYS A 125 9.64 18.68 41.90
CA CYS A 125 8.62 18.10 41.04
C CYS A 125 8.58 18.78 39.65
N ASP A 126 9.68 19.35 39.17
CA ASP A 126 9.72 20.02 37.86
C ASP A 126 9.72 18.99 36.73
N ILE A 127 8.67 19.02 35.90
CA ILE A 127 8.52 18.16 34.71
C ILE A 127 9.70 18.31 33.74
N LYS A 128 10.38 19.45 33.73
CA LYS A 128 11.55 19.71 32.86
C LYS A 128 12.78 18.89 33.25
N ASP A 129 12.80 18.32 34.45
CA ASP A 129 13.82 17.35 34.83
C ASP A 129 13.63 16.00 34.12
N VAL A 130 12.43 15.75 33.57
CA VAL A 130 12.05 14.48 32.92
C VAL A 130 11.80 14.63 31.43
N LEU A 131 11.12 15.70 31.01
CA LEU A 131 10.74 15.94 29.61
C LEU A 131 11.39 17.20 29.06
N ASN A 132 11.79 17.14 27.79
CA ASN A 132 12.23 18.33 27.08
C ASN A 132 11.03 19.18 26.62
N GLY A 133 11.28 20.44 26.24
CA GLY A 133 10.21 21.38 25.85
C GLY A 133 9.32 20.88 24.71
N HIS A 134 9.87 20.16 23.73
CA HIS A 134 9.11 19.63 22.60
C HIS A 134 8.27 18.41 23.01
N GLN A 135 8.77 17.54 23.89
CA GLN A 135 7.98 16.48 24.51
C GLN A 135 6.81 17.05 25.33
N ILE A 136 7.05 18.14 26.06
CA ILE A 136 5.98 18.84 26.79
C ILE A 136 4.93 19.38 25.80
N GLU A 137 5.32 20.02 24.70
CA GLU A 137 4.39 20.48 23.66
C GLU A 137 3.56 19.32 23.05
N ASN A 138 4.20 18.17 22.80
CA ASN A 138 3.51 16.98 22.33
C ASN A 138 2.50 16.45 23.35
N VAL A 139 2.88 16.33 24.62
CA VAL A 139 1.98 15.92 25.71
C VAL A 139 0.81 16.90 25.81
N MET A 140 1.07 18.21 25.81
CA MET A 140 0.02 19.24 25.83
C MET A 140 -0.91 19.14 24.62
N THR A 141 -0.44 18.64 23.47
CA THR A 141 -1.31 18.37 22.31
C THR A 141 -2.37 17.32 22.65
N ALA A 142 -2.01 16.22 23.32
CA ALA A 142 -3.00 15.24 23.78
C ALA A 142 -3.95 15.82 24.83
N LEU A 143 -3.41 16.51 25.84
CA LEU A 143 -4.20 17.09 26.93
C LEU A 143 -5.25 18.08 26.41
N ASN A 144 -4.90 18.91 25.42
CA ASN A 144 -5.81 19.92 24.88
C ASN A 144 -6.84 19.38 23.89
N ASN A 145 -6.55 18.27 23.20
CA ASN A 145 -7.37 17.80 22.07
C ASN A 145 -8.14 16.51 22.34
N LEU A 146 -7.80 15.75 23.38
CA LEU A 146 -8.47 14.48 23.69
C LEU A 146 -9.49 14.62 24.84
N PRO A 147 -10.56 13.80 24.80
CA PRO A 147 -11.40 13.54 25.96
C PRO A 147 -10.56 13.10 27.17
N VAL A 148 -10.99 13.50 28.37
CA VAL A 148 -10.24 13.30 29.62
C VAL A 148 -9.74 11.86 29.79
N ASN A 149 -10.61 10.87 29.55
CA ASN A 149 -10.31 9.44 29.68
C ASN A 149 -9.29 8.86 28.68
N LEU A 150 -8.80 9.67 27.73
CA LEU A 150 -7.75 9.28 26.78
C LEU A 150 -6.46 10.09 26.96
N ARG A 151 -6.46 11.09 27.85
CA ARG A 151 -5.36 12.05 28.02
C ARG A 151 -4.11 11.39 28.57
N LEU A 152 -4.22 10.63 29.66
CA LEU A 152 -3.06 9.98 30.27
C LEU A 152 -2.39 8.92 29.37
N PRO A 153 -3.12 7.97 28.76
CA PRO A 153 -2.47 6.99 27.87
C PRO A 153 -1.81 7.66 26.65
N ALA A 154 -2.44 8.68 26.07
CA ALA A 154 -1.83 9.43 24.97
C ALA A 154 -0.60 10.25 25.41
N ALA A 155 -0.66 10.89 26.58
CA ALA A 155 0.46 11.63 27.16
C ALA A 155 1.69 10.73 27.38
N LYS A 156 1.49 9.49 27.87
CA LYS A 156 2.57 8.51 28.03
C LYS A 156 3.23 8.12 26.72
N VAL A 157 2.45 7.94 25.65
CA VAL A 157 3.02 7.64 24.34
C VAL A 157 3.82 8.83 23.82
N LEU A 158 3.27 10.04 23.96
CA LEU A 158 3.89 11.27 23.45
C LEU A 158 5.12 11.71 24.25
N SER A 159 5.22 11.34 25.53
CA SER A 159 6.40 11.62 26.36
C SER A 159 7.61 10.75 25.96
N GLN A 160 7.39 9.59 25.35
CA GLN A 160 8.45 8.63 25.01
C GLN A 160 9.22 8.97 23.73
N GLY A 161 8.72 9.88 22.89
CA GLY A 161 9.29 10.15 21.58
C GLY A 161 9.38 11.63 21.23
N ASP A 162 10.32 11.95 20.34
CA ASP A 162 10.49 13.28 19.77
C ASP A 162 9.67 13.41 18.48
N TYR A 163 8.36 13.59 18.64
CA TYR A 163 7.40 13.66 17.54
C TYR A 163 7.26 15.09 17.03
N THR A 164 7.20 15.26 15.71
CA THR A 164 6.69 16.50 15.12
C THR A 164 5.20 16.70 15.46
N GLU A 165 4.73 17.94 15.41
CA GLU A 165 3.31 18.30 15.60
C GLU A 165 2.36 17.40 14.78
N TRP A 166 2.69 17.14 13.52
CA TRP A 166 1.87 16.27 12.65
C TRP A 166 1.88 14.80 13.06
N GLN A 167 3.00 14.28 13.60
CA GLN A 167 3.07 12.92 14.14
C GLN A 167 2.27 12.83 15.45
N ALA A 168 2.43 13.80 16.35
CA ALA A 168 1.66 13.88 17.59
C ALA A 168 0.15 13.96 17.33
N TYR A 169 -0.26 14.73 16.31
CA TYR A 169 -1.63 14.76 15.85
C TYR A 169 -2.14 13.38 15.36
N GLN A 170 -1.33 12.62 14.61
CA GLN A 170 -1.75 11.27 14.19
C GLN A 170 -1.91 10.31 15.37
N ILE A 171 -1.05 10.42 16.39
CA ILE A 171 -1.13 9.63 17.63
C ILE A 171 -2.44 9.97 18.36
N CYS A 172 -2.74 11.26 18.57
CA CYS A 172 -3.99 11.69 19.19
C CYS A 172 -5.20 11.17 18.40
N LYS A 173 -5.19 11.29 17.07
CA LYS A 173 -6.26 10.74 16.22
C LYS A 173 -6.38 9.22 16.30
N ALA A 174 -5.32 8.48 16.62
CA ALA A 174 -5.40 7.04 16.81
C ALA A 174 -6.14 6.68 18.11
N PHE A 175 -5.88 7.41 19.20
CA PHE A 175 -6.64 7.26 20.44
C PHE A 175 -8.11 7.63 20.26
N GLU A 176 -8.40 8.75 19.59
CA GLU A 176 -9.77 9.24 19.39
C GLU A 176 -10.66 8.25 18.62
N VAL A 177 -10.09 7.53 17.66
CA VAL A 177 -10.82 6.50 16.89
C VAL A 177 -10.79 5.12 17.53
N GLY A 178 -10.27 5.00 18.75
CA GLY A 178 -10.31 3.79 19.56
C GLY A 178 -9.27 2.73 19.20
N VAL A 179 -8.14 3.10 18.59
CA VAL A 179 -7.02 2.15 18.44
C VAL A 179 -6.43 1.85 19.81
N ASP A 180 -6.14 0.57 20.06
CA ASP A 180 -5.55 0.11 21.31
C ASP A 180 -4.21 0.81 21.63
N ALA A 181 -4.00 1.14 22.91
CA ALA A 181 -2.84 1.93 23.35
C ALA A 181 -1.52 1.20 23.09
N ASP A 182 -1.47 -0.13 23.24
CA ASP A 182 -0.27 -0.92 23.00
C ASP A 182 0.04 -0.95 21.50
N VAL A 183 -0.99 -1.09 20.65
CA VAL A 183 -0.83 -1.00 19.19
C VAL A 183 -0.30 0.37 18.77
N ILE A 184 -0.83 1.45 19.36
CA ILE A 184 -0.34 2.80 19.10
C ILE A 184 1.13 2.88 19.50
N GLY A 185 1.46 2.53 20.75
CA GLY A 185 2.80 2.60 21.33
C GLY A 185 3.85 1.79 20.57
N GLU A 186 3.54 0.54 20.23
CA GLU A 186 4.50 -0.41 19.66
C GLU A 186 4.66 -0.28 18.15
N HIS A 187 3.64 0.19 17.43
CA HIS A 187 3.60 0.08 15.96
C HIS A 187 3.27 1.38 15.23
N ILE A 188 2.52 2.31 15.83
CA ILE A 188 2.13 3.56 15.14
C ILE A 188 3.05 4.71 15.55
N SER A 189 3.32 4.86 16.85
CA SER A 189 4.08 5.96 17.44
C SER A 189 5.60 5.77 17.29
N ASN A 190 6.07 5.66 16.06
CA ASN A 190 7.49 5.53 15.74
C ASN A 190 8.02 6.87 15.15
N PRO A 191 8.92 7.58 15.85
CA PRO A 191 9.45 8.87 15.39
C PRO A 191 10.13 8.84 14.00
N HIS A 192 10.57 7.67 13.53
CA HIS A 192 11.16 7.51 12.20
C HIS A 192 10.14 7.47 11.05
N LEU A 193 8.85 7.29 11.35
CA LEU A 193 7.78 7.33 10.37
C LEU A 193 7.30 8.76 10.15
N ASN A 194 7.11 9.18 8.92
CA ASN A 194 6.43 10.45 8.68
C ASN A 194 4.93 10.37 9.03
N HIS A 195 4.29 11.52 9.21
CA HIS A 195 2.87 11.60 9.57
C HIS A 195 1.94 10.91 8.56
N ALA A 196 2.31 10.84 7.27
CA ALA A 196 1.49 10.15 6.27
C ALA A 196 1.57 8.62 6.45
N GLN A 197 2.73 8.06 6.77
CA GLN A 197 2.87 6.64 7.13
C GLN A 197 2.07 6.31 8.39
N MET A 198 2.20 7.11 9.46
CA MET A 198 1.42 6.93 10.70
C MET A 198 -0.09 6.97 10.45
N ARG A 199 -0.55 7.91 9.60
CA ARG A 199 -1.96 8.00 9.22
C ARG A 199 -2.44 6.72 8.54
N GLU A 200 -1.66 6.17 7.62
CA GLU A 200 -2.06 4.94 6.92
C GLU A 200 -2.00 3.71 7.84
N LEU A 201 -1.02 3.60 8.75
CA LEU A 201 -1.00 2.55 9.78
C LEU A 201 -2.22 2.62 10.71
N ARG A 202 -2.60 3.82 11.18
CA ARG A 202 -3.84 4.02 11.93
C ARG A 202 -5.05 3.55 11.11
N ARG A 203 -5.14 3.94 9.84
CA ARG A 203 -6.26 3.51 8.98
C ARG A 203 -6.28 2.00 8.74
N ILE A 204 -5.14 1.33 8.72
CA ILE A 204 -5.08 -0.14 8.68
C ILE A 204 -5.63 -0.71 9.99
N ALA A 205 -5.18 -0.20 11.14
CA ALA A 205 -5.67 -0.64 12.45
C ALA A 205 -7.18 -0.44 12.66
N VAL A 206 -7.77 0.61 12.06
CA VAL A 206 -9.20 0.93 12.20
C VAL A 206 -10.07 0.16 11.20
N HIS A 207 -9.60 -0.04 9.98
CA HIS A 207 -10.44 -0.56 8.89
C HIS A 207 -10.16 -2.02 8.52
N THR A 208 -9.28 -2.68 9.26
CA THR A 208 -8.93 -4.08 9.09
C THR A 208 -8.74 -4.71 10.46
N ASP A 209 -8.84 -6.03 10.55
CA ASP A 209 -8.63 -6.77 11.79
C ASP A 209 -7.16 -7.16 12.02
N PHE A 210 -6.22 -6.45 11.36
CA PHE A 210 -4.80 -6.78 11.45
C PHE A 210 -4.14 -6.34 12.76
N ALA A 211 -4.72 -5.34 13.41
CA ALA A 211 -4.23 -4.78 14.66
C ALA A 211 -5.13 -5.11 15.86
N ASP A 212 -6.17 -5.93 15.68
CA ASP A 212 -7.11 -6.26 16.75
C ASP A 212 -6.43 -7.06 17.86
N HIS A 213 -6.94 -6.90 19.08
CA HIS A 213 -6.39 -7.59 20.25
C HIS A 213 -6.43 -9.12 20.09
N ASP A 214 -7.50 -9.66 19.50
CA ASP A 214 -7.72 -11.08 19.22
C ASP A 214 -7.22 -11.51 17.83
N ALA A 215 -6.55 -10.62 17.09
CA ALA A 215 -5.99 -10.94 15.79
C ALA A 215 -5.03 -12.15 15.87
N SER A 216 -5.09 -13.00 14.84
CA SER A 216 -4.18 -14.15 14.74
C SER A 216 -2.70 -13.70 14.77
N PRO A 217 -1.76 -14.56 15.24
CA PRO A 217 -0.33 -14.24 15.22
C PRO A 217 0.19 -13.81 13.85
N TYR A 218 -0.36 -14.39 12.78
CA TYR A 218 -0.04 -14.01 11.40
C TYR A 218 -0.41 -12.55 11.09
N LYS A 219 -1.62 -12.13 11.47
CA LYS A 219 -2.11 -10.77 11.22
C LYS A 219 -1.29 -9.73 12.00
N LYS A 220 -1.01 -10.00 13.28
CA LYS A 220 -0.13 -9.16 14.10
C LYS A 220 1.26 -9.03 13.49
N ASP A 221 1.82 -10.12 13.00
CA ASP A 221 3.14 -10.11 12.34
C ASP A 221 3.14 -9.33 11.01
N VAL A 222 2.04 -9.41 10.23
CA VAL A 222 1.85 -8.58 9.02
C VAL A 222 1.76 -7.10 9.38
N PHE A 223 0.98 -6.73 10.39
CA PHE A 223 0.87 -5.33 10.84
C PHE A 223 2.21 -4.79 11.33
N LYS A 224 2.94 -5.59 12.13
CA LYS A 224 4.31 -5.28 12.55
C LYS A 224 5.24 -5.05 11.36
N THR A 225 5.12 -5.86 10.31
CA THR A 225 5.92 -5.71 9.08
C THR A 225 5.61 -4.38 8.39
N LEU A 226 4.35 -3.98 8.30
CA LEU A 226 3.95 -2.68 7.74
C LEU A 226 4.49 -1.50 8.55
N SER A 227 4.64 -1.66 9.87
CA SER A 227 5.14 -0.63 10.78
C SER A 227 6.66 -0.44 10.83
N ASN A 228 7.44 -1.26 10.09
CA ASN A 228 8.90 -1.25 10.16
C ASN A 228 9.57 0.01 9.57
N GLY A 229 8.82 0.83 8.83
CA GLY A 229 9.29 2.06 8.20
C GLY A 229 9.88 1.93 6.80
N GLU A 230 9.92 0.72 6.23
CA GLU A 230 10.41 0.47 4.87
C GLU A 230 9.39 0.87 3.79
N TYR A 231 8.10 0.88 4.14
CA TYR A 231 7.01 1.15 3.20
C TYR A 231 6.63 2.63 3.14
N THR A 232 6.43 3.15 1.93
CA THR A 232 5.91 4.52 1.74
C THR A 232 4.43 4.60 2.13
N ALA A 233 3.93 5.81 2.39
CA ALA A 233 2.51 6.02 2.67
C ALA A 233 1.62 5.53 1.52
N GLU A 234 2.05 5.66 0.26
CA GLU A 234 1.31 5.14 -0.90
C GLU A 234 1.25 3.61 -0.90
N HIS A 235 2.36 2.93 -0.57
CA HIS A 235 2.35 1.48 -0.46
C HIS A 235 1.44 1.00 0.68
N LEU A 236 1.50 1.65 1.85
CA LEU A 236 0.59 1.35 2.97
C LEU A 236 -0.89 1.59 2.60
N HIS A 237 -1.16 2.64 1.83
CA HIS A 237 -2.50 2.92 1.31
C HIS A 237 -3.01 1.78 0.43
N GLN A 238 -2.21 1.35 -0.56
CA GLN A 238 -2.60 0.26 -1.47
C GLN A 238 -2.73 -1.08 -0.73
N ALA A 239 -1.82 -1.37 0.22
CA ALA A 239 -1.90 -2.56 1.05
C ALA A 239 -3.23 -2.60 1.84
N ARG A 240 -3.63 -1.48 2.47
CA ARG A 240 -4.93 -1.40 3.16
C ARG A 240 -6.10 -1.66 2.22
N GLU A 241 -6.12 -1.01 1.06
CA GLU A 241 -7.22 -1.14 0.11
C GLU A 241 -7.32 -2.55 -0.47
N LEU A 242 -6.18 -3.23 -0.66
CA LEU A 242 -6.12 -4.62 -1.04
C LEU A 242 -6.58 -5.55 0.09
N MET A 243 -6.16 -5.32 1.34
CA MET A 243 -6.64 -6.06 2.53
C MET A 243 -8.16 -5.99 2.68
N LYS A 244 -8.74 -4.79 2.56
CA LYS A 244 -10.19 -4.59 2.62
C LYS A 244 -10.90 -5.36 1.51
N THR A 245 -10.34 -5.32 0.31
CA THR A 245 -10.91 -6.01 -0.86
C THR A 245 -10.83 -7.52 -0.68
N ALA A 246 -9.69 -8.06 -0.24
CA ALA A 246 -9.52 -9.48 0.06
C ALA A 246 -10.54 -9.94 1.11
N ALA A 247 -10.74 -9.17 2.18
CA ALA A 247 -11.72 -9.48 3.21
C ALA A 247 -13.17 -9.50 2.68
N ILE A 248 -13.54 -8.58 1.77
CA ILE A 248 -14.88 -8.56 1.14
C ILE A 248 -15.14 -9.84 0.33
N HIS A 249 -14.10 -10.43 -0.25
CA HIS A 249 -14.18 -11.66 -1.04
C HIS A 249 -13.86 -12.93 -0.22
N ASP A 250 -13.81 -12.83 1.11
CA ASP A 250 -13.45 -13.95 2.02
C ASP A 250 -12.08 -14.59 1.72
N ILE A 251 -11.13 -13.80 1.19
CA ILE A 251 -9.77 -14.23 0.87
C ILE A 251 -8.82 -13.82 2.00
N ALA A 252 -8.05 -14.79 2.49
CA ALA A 252 -6.96 -14.50 3.42
C ALA A 252 -5.85 -13.72 2.70
N PHE A 253 -5.48 -12.54 3.22
CA PHE A 253 -4.45 -11.69 2.63
C PHE A 253 -3.09 -12.40 2.58
N PRO A 254 -2.55 -12.72 1.40
CA PRO A 254 -1.22 -13.30 1.24
C PRO A 254 -0.13 -12.28 1.58
N ARG A 255 0.82 -12.65 2.45
CA ARG A 255 1.93 -11.78 2.83
C ARG A 255 2.79 -11.38 1.64
N ASP A 256 2.91 -12.24 0.63
CA ASP A 256 3.70 -11.99 -0.56
C ASP A 256 3.16 -10.81 -1.39
N TRP A 257 1.89 -10.44 -1.24
CA TRP A 257 1.38 -9.22 -1.86
C TRP A 257 2.08 -7.95 -1.36
N LEU A 258 2.70 -7.97 -0.18
CA LEU A 258 3.53 -6.84 0.30
C LEU A 258 4.83 -6.64 -0.48
N LYS A 259 5.22 -7.60 -1.33
CA LYS A 259 6.37 -7.45 -2.24
C LYS A 259 6.01 -6.67 -3.50
N LEU A 260 4.72 -6.55 -3.80
CA LEU A 260 4.22 -5.86 -4.98
C LEU A 260 4.40 -4.35 -4.83
N ASP A 261 4.72 -3.66 -5.92
CA ASP A 261 4.64 -2.20 -5.95
C ASP A 261 3.18 -1.72 -5.91
N SER A 262 3.00 -0.41 -5.67
CA SER A 262 1.67 0.21 -5.55
C SER A 262 0.77 -0.02 -6.77
N ARG A 263 1.33 -0.05 -8.00
CA ARG A 263 0.55 -0.27 -9.22
C ARG A 263 0.20 -1.75 -9.39
N GLN A 264 1.12 -2.66 -9.07
CA GLN A 264 0.85 -4.09 -9.07
C GLN A 264 -0.26 -4.45 -8.07
N MET A 265 -0.24 -3.88 -6.86
CA MET A 265 -1.31 -4.04 -5.86
C MET A 265 -2.67 -3.55 -6.38
N GLU A 266 -2.71 -2.43 -7.11
CA GLU A 266 -3.93 -1.92 -7.72
C GLU A 266 -4.51 -2.90 -8.75
N VAL A 267 -3.65 -3.53 -9.55
CA VAL A 267 -4.06 -4.55 -10.52
C VAL A 267 -4.60 -5.79 -9.80
N VAL A 268 -3.94 -6.28 -8.75
CA VAL A 268 -4.46 -7.41 -7.95
C VAL A 268 -5.82 -7.06 -7.36
N ARG A 269 -5.98 -5.85 -6.82
CA ARG A 269 -7.25 -5.37 -6.30
C ARG A 269 -8.34 -5.32 -7.37
N HIS A 270 -8.01 -4.87 -8.59
CA HIS A 270 -8.93 -4.89 -9.72
C HIS A 270 -9.31 -6.32 -10.13
N ALA A 271 -8.34 -7.24 -10.17
CA ALA A 271 -8.58 -8.65 -10.49
C ALA A 271 -9.56 -9.28 -9.48
N LEU A 272 -9.38 -9.04 -8.18
CA LEU A 272 -10.31 -9.50 -7.15
C LEU A 272 -11.73 -8.97 -7.36
N LYS A 273 -11.87 -7.65 -7.61
CA LYS A 273 -13.16 -7.01 -7.89
C LYS A 273 -13.83 -7.50 -9.18
N SER A 274 -13.06 -8.10 -10.08
CA SER A 274 -13.53 -8.64 -11.35
C SER A 274 -13.73 -10.16 -11.28
N ASP A 275 -13.72 -10.73 -10.07
CA ASP A 275 -13.91 -12.15 -9.78
C ASP A 275 -12.90 -13.07 -10.52
N VAL A 276 -11.66 -12.59 -10.72
CA VAL A 276 -10.57 -13.45 -11.22
C VAL A 276 -10.29 -14.54 -10.17
N PRO A 277 -10.32 -15.83 -10.54
CA PRO A 277 -10.06 -16.93 -9.62
C PRO A 277 -8.70 -16.82 -8.95
N MET A 278 -8.63 -17.16 -7.66
CA MET A 278 -7.40 -17.04 -6.86
C MET A 278 -6.26 -17.90 -7.39
N ASP A 279 -6.56 -19.11 -7.88
CA ASP A 279 -5.57 -20.01 -8.50
C ASP A 279 -4.92 -19.38 -9.73
N ALA A 280 -5.68 -18.67 -10.57
CA ALA A 280 -5.14 -17.91 -11.70
C ALA A 280 -4.38 -16.65 -11.25
N LEU A 281 -4.89 -15.94 -10.23
CA LEU A 281 -4.26 -14.73 -9.70
C LEU A 281 -2.88 -15.01 -9.11
N GLU A 282 -2.73 -16.14 -8.39
CA GLU A 282 -1.45 -16.58 -7.80
C GLU A 282 -0.36 -16.83 -8.85
N GLU A 283 -0.72 -17.17 -10.10
CA GLU A 283 0.26 -17.44 -11.16
C GLU A 283 0.98 -16.16 -11.65
N TYR A 284 0.41 -14.97 -11.45
CA TYR A 284 1.01 -13.71 -11.92
C TYR A 284 1.15 -12.60 -10.87
N ALA A 285 0.62 -12.79 -9.65
CA ALA A 285 0.68 -11.81 -8.56
C ALA A 285 1.88 -12.03 -7.60
N ASP A 286 3.02 -12.49 -8.12
CA ASP A 286 4.25 -12.73 -7.34
C ASP A 286 5.29 -11.60 -7.42
N GLY A 287 5.02 -10.59 -8.25
CA GLY A 287 5.86 -9.41 -8.48
C GLY A 287 6.85 -9.55 -9.64
N THR A 288 6.88 -10.67 -10.35
CA THR A 288 7.78 -10.89 -11.50
C THR A 288 7.29 -10.18 -12.77
N TYR A 289 5.99 -9.92 -12.90
CA TYR A 289 5.39 -9.18 -14.00
C TYR A 289 5.22 -7.71 -13.67
N THR A 290 5.48 -6.82 -14.62
CA THR A 290 5.14 -5.39 -14.46
C THR A 290 3.63 -5.20 -14.30
N ALA A 291 3.21 -4.12 -13.64
CA ALA A 291 1.77 -3.82 -13.47
C ALA A 291 1.01 -3.78 -14.82
N ASP A 292 1.62 -3.20 -15.88
CA ASP A 292 1.00 -3.16 -17.20
C ASP A 292 0.78 -4.57 -17.80
N HIS A 293 1.73 -5.48 -17.58
CA HIS A 293 1.63 -6.88 -18.01
C HIS A 293 0.56 -7.63 -17.22
N MET A 294 0.57 -7.50 -15.89
CA MET A 294 -0.46 -8.05 -15.01
C MET A 294 -1.86 -7.57 -15.41
N ASN A 295 -1.99 -6.29 -15.83
CA ASN A 295 -3.26 -5.74 -16.26
C ASN A 295 -3.78 -6.41 -17.54
N VAL A 296 -2.91 -6.70 -18.51
CA VAL A 296 -3.31 -7.43 -19.73
C VAL A 296 -3.74 -8.87 -19.41
N ILE A 297 -3.02 -9.57 -18.52
CA ILE A 297 -3.41 -10.92 -18.06
C ILE A 297 -4.77 -10.86 -17.36
N THR A 298 -4.97 -9.86 -16.48
CA THR A 298 -6.24 -9.65 -15.77
C THR A 298 -7.37 -9.40 -16.77
N MET A 299 -7.19 -8.51 -17.75
CA MET A 299 -8.16 -8.26 -18.82
C MET A 299 -8.52 -9.54 -19.57
N ALA A 300 -7.51 -10.31 -20.00
CA ALA A 300 -7.71 -11.56 -20.71
C ALA A 300 -8.53 -12.57 -19.88
N LEU A 301 -8.25 -12.73 -18.60
CA LEU A 301 -8.99 -13.60 -17.69
C LEU A 301 -10.45 -13.13 -17.53
N THR A 302 -10.66 -11.83 -17.32
CA THR A 302 -12.01 -11.26 -17.17
C THR A 302 -12.86 -11.35 -18.43
N GLU A 303 -12.23 -11.37 -19.61
CA GLU A 303 -12.89 -11.59 -20.89
C GLU A 303 -13.13 -13.08 -21.20
N GLY A 304 -12.70 -13.98 -20.32
CA GLY A 304 -12.89 -15.42 -20.47
C GLY A 304 -11.92 -16.08 -21.45
N MET A 305 -10.72 -15.51 -21.65
CA MET A 305 -9.68 -16.13 -22.47
C MET A 305 -9.30 -17.51 -21.91
N GLU A 306 -9.27 -18.52 -22.79
CA GLU A 306 -8.93 -19.89 -22.40
C GLU A 306 -7.46 -20.02 -21.96
N LYS A 307 -7.20 -21.02 -21.11
CA LYS A 307 -5.88 -21.28 -20.51
C LYS A 307 -4.70 -21.23 -21.48
N PRO A 308 -4.74 -21.84 -22.69
CA PRO A 308 -3.61 -21.74 -23.63
C PRO A 308 -3.31 -20.31 -24.09
N GLY A 309 -4.31 -19.44 -24.14
CA GLY A 309 -4.14 -18.02 -24.45
C GLY A 309 -3.45 -17.28 -23.30
N ILE A 310 -3.88 -17.56 -22.07
CA ILE A 310 -3.26 -17.01 -20.85
C ILE A 310 -1.79 -17.44 -20.74
N GLU A 311 -1.49 -18.72 -20.96
CA GLU A 311 -0.11 -19.25 -20.94
C GLU A 311 0.80 -18.54 -21.95
N ARG A 312 0.28 -18.16 -23.12
CA ARG A 312 1.02 -17.36 -24.11
C ARG A 312 1.31 -15.95 -23.61
N LEU A 313 0.37 -15.32 -22.90
CA LEU A 313 0.55 -13.99 -22.32
C LEU A 313 1.50 -13.99 -21.13
N MET A 314 1.56 -15.09 -20.38
CA MET A 314 2.42 -15.22 -19.19
C MET A 314 3.91 -15.46 -19.50
N ASN A 315 4.33 -15.42 -20.76
CA ASN A 315 5.75 -15.55 -21.08
C ASN A 315 6.54 -14.31 -20.63
N HIS A 316 7.50 -14.49 -19.72
CA HIS A 316 8.35 -13.42 -19.17
C HIS A 316 9.30 -12.77 -20.18
N ASP A 317 9.60 -13.44 -21.29
CA ASP A 317 10.50 -12.91 -22.32
C ASP A 317 9.81 -11.89 -23.25
N LEU A 318 8.49 -11.70 -23.10
CA LEU A 318 7.73 -10.78 -23.92
C LEU A 318 7.99 -9.32 -23.54
N SER A 319 8.19 -8.48 -24.55
CA SER A 319 8.05 -7.04 -24.37
C SER A 319 6.57 -6.64 -24.24
N MET A 320 6.27 -5.50 -23.60
CA MET A 320 4.89 -5.02 -23.48
C MET A 320 4.18 -4.84 -24.83
N GLU A 321 4.89 -4.46 -25.90
CA GLU A 321 4.31 -4.39 -27.24
C GLU A 321 3.90 -5.79 -27.75
N GLN A 322 4.70 -6.82 -27.47
CA GLN A 322 4.36 -8.20 -27.82
C GLN A 322 3.19 -8.73 -27.00
N VAL A 323 3.13 -8.42 -25.70
CA VAL A 323 2.00 -8.79 -24.83
C VAL A 323 0.68 -8.26 -25.41
N TRP A 324 0.62 -6.97 -25.78
CA TRP A 324 -0.56 -6.38 -26.42
C TRP A 324 -0.85 -6.98 -27.81
N GLY A 325 0.19 -7.26 -28.60
CA GLY A 325 0.05 -7.92 -29.89
C GLY A 325 -0.55 -9.31 -29.79
N PHE A 326 -0.08 -10.11 -28.82
CA PHE A 326 -0.58 -11.45 -28.53
C PHE A 326 -2.03 -11.37 -28.05
N TYR A 327 -2.30 -10.53 -27.05
CA TYR A 327 -3.64 -10.33 -26.51
C TYR A 327 -4.64 -9.97 -27.63
N SER A 328 -4.29 -9.01 -28.49
CA SER A 328 -5.14 -8.59 -29.61
C SER A 328 -5.38 -9.70 -30.64
N ALA A 329 -4.41 -10.59 -30.86
CA ALA A 329 -4.56 -11.73 -31.76
C ALA A 329 -5.49 -12.79 -31.17
N ILE A 330 -5.36 -13.06 -29.87
CA ILE A 330 -6.10 -14.11 -29.18
C ILE A 330 -7.56 -13.67 -28.91
N SER A 331 -7.76 -12.48 -28.35
CA SER A 331 -9.09 -11.97 -27.92
C SER A 331 -10.08 -11.81 -29.08
N GLY A 332 -9.59 -11.66 -30.31
CA GLY A 332 -10.44 -11.60 -31.49
C GLY A 332 -11.19 -12.90 -31.77
N GLY A 333 -10.74 -14.05 -31.26
CA GLY A 333 -11.35 -15.38 -31.50
C GLY A 333 -11.36 -15.81 -32.98
N ARG A 334 -10.56 -15.13 -33.83
CA ARG A 334 -10.58 -15.30 -35.29
C ARG A 334 -9.62 -16.38 -35.79
N PHE A 335 -8.62 -16.72 -34.99
CA PHE A 335 -7.51 -17.59 -35.38
C PHE A 335 -7.61 -18.94 -34.69
N THR A 336 -7.26 -20.01 -35.41
CA THR A 336 -7.16 -21.36 -34.86
C THR A 336 -5.94 -21.47 -33.93
N SER A 337 -5.85 -22.51 -33.11
CA SER A 337 -4.68 -22.75 -32.26
C SER A 337 -3.37 -22.81 -33.07
N GLU A 338 -3.39 -23.48 -34.23
CA GLU A 338 -2.24 -23.59 -35.13
C GLU A 338 -1.81 -22.22 -35.70
N GLN A 339 -2.78 -21.35 -35.97
CA GLN A 339 -2.50 -19.98 -36.41
C GLN A 339 -1.95 -19.13 -35.26
N LEU A 340 -2.44 -19.32 -34.02
CA LEU A 340 -1.91 -18.65 -32.84
C LEU A 340 -0.48 -19.09 -32.51
N ASP A 341 -0.10 -20.36 -32.74
CA ASP A 341 1.28 -20.82 -32.59
C ASP A 341 2.25 -20.06 -33.52
N VAL A 342 1.74 -19.61 -34.66
CA VAL A 342 2.50 -18.81 -35.62
C VAL A 342 2.50 -17.32 -35.24
N LEU A 343 1.36 -16.77 -34.82
CA LEU A 343 1.23 -15.35 -34.48
C LEU A 343 1.89 -14.99 -33.14
N CYS A 344 1.89 -15.91 -32.18
CA CYS A 344 2.39 -15.72 -30.82
C CYS A 344 3.81 -16.30 -30.65
N ASP A 345 4.71 -16.02 -31.61
CA ASP A 345 6.12 -16.39 -31.51
C ASP A 345 6.91 -15.25 -30.82
N PRO A 346 7.42 -15.46 -29.59
CA PRO A 346 8.10 -14.42 -28.81
C PRO A 346 9.42 -13.96 -29.46
N THR A 347 9.97 -14.74 -30.39
CA THR A 347 11.23 -14.39 -31.07
C THR A 347 11.03 -13.41 -32.21
N ARG A 348 9.78 -13.13 -32.60
CA ARG A 348 9.47 -12.26 -33.73
C ARG A 348 9.25 -10.80 -33.31
N PRO A 349 9.74 -9.84 -34.11
CA PRO A 349 9.39 -8.43 -33.92
C PRO A 349 7.88 -8.20 -34.11
N VAL A 350 7.30 -7.30 -33.33
CA VAL A 350 5.86 -6.98 -33.34
C VAL A 350 5.37 -6.60 -34.74
N ALA A 351 6.12 -5.76 -35.47
CA ALA A 351 5.75 -5.37 -36.83
C ALA A 351 5.65 -6.55 -37.81
N VAL A 352 6.47 -7.60 -37.61
CA VAL A 352 6.41 -8.82 -38.42
C VAL A 352 5.15 -9.62 -38.06
N MET A 353 4.84 -9.74 -36.76
CA MET A 353 3.63 -10.41 -36.29
C MET A 353 2.35 -9.69 -36.76
N GLU A 354 2.33 -8.36 -36.76
CA GLU A 354 1.21 -7.58 -37.29
C GLU A 354 0.98 -7.83 -38.78
N ALA A 355 2.05 -7.83 -39.58
CA ALA A 355 1.96 -8.18 -41.00
C ALA A 355 1.45 -9.63 -41.19
N MET A 356 1.94 -10.59 -40.40
CA MET A 356 1.47 -11.97 -40.42
C MET A 356 -0.02 -12.09 -40.07
N ARG A 357 -0.48 -11.35 -39.06
CA ARG A 357 -1.89 -11.26 -38.67
C ARG A 357 -2.75 -10.76 -39.82
N THR A 358 -2.28 -9.73 -40.53
CA THR A 358 -2.93 -9.22 -41.74
C THR A 358 -3.00 -10.31 -42.83
N GLY A 359 -1.93 -11.06 -43.05
CA GLY A 359 -1.92 -12.13 -44.04
C GLY A 359 -2.90 -13.27 -43.74
N LEU A 360 -2.96 -13.73 -42.48
CA LEU A 360 -3.98 -14.71 -42.07
C LEU A 360 -5.40 -14.15 -42.19
N THR A 361 -5.59 -12.85 -41.96
CA THR A 361 -6.89 -12.18 -42.14
C THR A 361 -7.32 -12.14 -43.62
N PHE A 362 -6.38 -12.06 -44.55
CA PHE A 362 -6.64 -12.19 -45.99
C PHE A 362 -6.90 -13.65 -46.44
N GLY A 363 -6.87 -14.62 -45.53
CA GLY A 363 -7.12 -16.03 -45.84
C GLY A 363 -5.91 -16.77 -46.39
N VAL A 364 -4.70 -16.21 -46.26
CA VAL A 364 -3.44 -16.89 -46.59
C VAL A 364 -3.20 -18.03 -45.59
N ASP A 365 -2.73 -19.18 -46.07
CA ASP A 365 -2.43 -20.32 -45.20
C ASP A 365 -1.19 -20.07 -44.31
N ALA A 366 -1.14 -20.75 -43.16
CA ALA A 366 -0.07 -20.54 -42.18
C ALA A 366 1.34 -20.87 -42.70
N GLN A 367 1.49 -21.82 -43.64
CA GLN A 367 2.79 -22.16 -44.23
C GLN A 367 3.29 -21.02 -45.13
N THR A 368 2.41 -20.45 -45.96
CA THR A 368 2.75 -19.30 -46.79
C THR A 368 3.07 -18.07 -45.94
N VAL A 369 2.32 -17.83 -44.86
CA VAL A 369 2.62 -16.76 -43.90
C VAL A 369 4.01 -16.93 -43.27
N LEU A 370 4.32 -18.11 -42.73
CA LEU A 370 5.64 -18.39 -42.17
C LEU A 370 6.77 -18.25 -43.19
N ARG A 371 6.55 -18.72 -44.42
CA ARG A 371 7.55 -18.65 -45.51
C ARG A 371 7.94 -17.21 -45.81
N LEU A 372 6.97 -16.31 -45.91
CA LEU A 372 7.21 -14.90 -46.22
C LEU A 372 7.71 -14.11 -45.00
N ALA A 373 7.43 -14.58 -43.78
CA ALA A 373 7.94 -14.01 -42.53
C ALA A 373 9.38 -14.42 -42.17
N GLY A 374 10.06 -15.23 -42.99
CA GLY A 374 11.41 -15.76 -42.72
C GLY A 374 12.56 -14.74 -42.72
N GLY A 375 12.29 -13.45 -42.52
CA GLY A 375 13.28 -12.37 -42.39
C GLY A 375 13.83 -11.81 -43.71
N SER A 376 13.37 -12.30 -44.86
CA SER A 376 13.81 -11.81 -46.18
C SER A 376 13.10 -10.52 -46.62
N PHE A 377 11.95 -10.20 -46.01
CA PHE A 377 11.09 -9.10 -46.41
C PHE A 377 10.83 -8.17 -45.22
N ALA A 378 10.78 -6.87 -45.47
CA ALA A 378 10.30 -5.89 -44.50
C ALA A 378 8.79 -6.06 -44.27
N PRO A 379 8.25 -5.66 -43.11
CA PRO A 379 6.81 -5.77 -42.81
C PRO A 379 5.91 -5.19 -43.91
N GLU A 380 6.27 -4.04 -44.48
CA GLU A 380 5.47 -3.43 -45.55
C GLU A 380 5.51 -4.25 -46.86
N GLN A 381 6.61 -4.96 -47.14
CA GLN A 381 6.69 -5.89 -48.28
C GLN A 381 5.85 -7.15 -48.01
N MET A 382 5.86 -7.64 -46.77
CA MET A 382 5.06 -8.80 -46.37
C MET A 382 3.57 -8.53 -46.56
N GLU A 383 3.06 -7.35 -46.20
CA GLU A 383 1.66 -6.98 -46.39
C GLU A 383 1.23 -7.02 -47.87
N SER A 384 2.01 -6.43 -48.77
CA SER A 384 1.76 -6.52 -50.23
C SER A 384 1.78 -7.96 -50.72
N LEU A 385 2.75 -8.76 -50.27
CA LEU A 385 2.84 -10.18 -50.66
C LEU A 385 1.68 -11.01 -50.12
N TYR A 386 1.19 -10.73 -48.91
CA TYR A 386 0.01 -11.39 -48.37
C TYR A 386 -1.28 -10.98 -49.08
N LEU A 387 -1.40 -9.71 -49.45
CA LEU A 387 -2.52 -9.23 -50.27
C LEU A 387 -2.53 -9.90 -51.65
N ALA A 388 -1.35 -10.19 -52.22
CA ALA A 388 -1.24 -10.97 -53.45
C ALA A 388 -1.55 -12.46 -53.21
N ALA A 389 -1.02 -13.06 -52.15
CA ALA A 389 -1.21 -14.48 -51.84
C ALA A 389 -2.65 -14.85 -51.47
N GLY A 390 -3.41 -13.93 -50.87
CA GLY A 390 -4.83 -14.14 -50.57
C GLY A 390 -5.76 -13.93 -51.78
N ASP A 391 -5.21 -13.50 -52.91
CA ASP A 391 -5.97 -13.26 -54.13
C ASP A 391 -6.14 -14.56 -54.94
N LYS A 392 -7.37 -14.86 -55.34
CA LYS A 392 -7.71 -16.10 -56.06
C LYS A 392 -7.14 -16.13 -57.48
N ASP A 393 -6.83 -14.97 -58.04
CA ASP A 393 -6.28 -14.85 -59.39
C ASP A 393 -4.75 -15.02 -59.42
N ILE A 394 -4.10 -15.13 -58.25
CA ILE A 394 -2.65 -15.28 -58.13
C ILE A 394 -2.31 -16.73 -57.75
N THR A 395 -1.57 -17.39 -58.64
CA THR A 395 -1.04 -18.74 -58.39
C THR A 395 0.23 -18.70 -57.54
N PRO A 396 0.64 -19.80 -56.87
CA PRO A 396 1.90 -19.88 -56.14
C PRO A 396 3.12 -19.50 -56.99
N GLU A 397 3.14 -19.89 -58.27
CA GLU A 397 4.22 -19.56 -59.21
C GLU A 397 4.25 -18.06 -59.53
N MET A 398 3.08 -17.42 -59.67
CA MET A 398 2.99 -15.97 -59.85
C MET A 398 3.45 -15.23 -58.59
N LEU A 399 3.07 -15.72 -57.40
CA LEU A 399 3.51 -15.15 -56.13
C LEU A 399 5.03 -15.18 -55.99
N ASP A 400 5.69 -16.26 -56.41
CA ASP A 400 7.15 -16.38 -56.38
C ASP A 400 7.84 -15.38 -57.34
N VAL A 401 7.18 -14.99 -58.44
CA VAL A 401 7.68 -13.92 -59.31
C VAL A 401 7.59 -12.55 -58.63
N ILE A 402 6.50 -12.28 -57.89
CA ILE A 402 6.29 -11.02 -57.16
C ILE A 402 7.25 -10.92 -55.96
N ALA A 403 7.49 -12.05 -55.28
CA ALA A 403 8.29 -12.15 -54.05
C ALA A 403 9.80 -11.90 -54.27
N ASP A 404 10.17 -10.63 -54.38
CA ASP A 404 11.58 -10.19 -54.52
C ASP A 404 11.91 -9.09 -53.53
N ALA A 405 12.80 -9.41 -52.57
CA ALA A 405 13.20 -8.52 -51.49
C ALA A 405 13.84 -7.21 -51.98
N SER A 406 14.31 -7.14 -53.23
CA SER A 406 14.86 -5.89 -53.81
C SER A 406 13.80 -4.89 -54.28
N LEU A 407 12.54 -5.30 -54.36
CA LEU A 407 11.42 -4.46 -54.80
C LEU A 407 10.81 -3.67 -53.64
N LYS A 408 10.19 -2.54 -53.94
CA LYS A 408 9.34 -1.82 -52.97
C LYS A 408 7.93 -2.44 -52.92
N PRO A 409 7.17 -2.24 -51.83
CA PRO A 409 5.78 -2.70 -51.74
C PRO A 409 4.93 -2.26 -52.95
N GLU A 410 5.04 -1.00 -53.39
CA GLU A 410 4.24 -0.48 -54.51
C GLU A 410 4.58 -1.16 -55.85
N GLN A 411 5.80 -1.67 -55.98
CA GLN A 411 6.23 -2.43 -57.15
C GLN A 411 5.69 -3.85 -57.12
N MET A 412 5.63 -4.47 -55.93
CA MET A 412 4.99 -5.78 -55.75
C MET A 412 3.49 -5.69 -56.08
N ASP A 413 2.82 -4.64 -55.63
CA ASP A 413 1.40 -4.38 -55.95
C ASP A 413 1.19 -4.16 -57.46
N ALA A 414 2.11 -3.45 -58.14
CA ALA A 414 2.04 -3.27 -59.58
C ALA A 414 2.16 -4.61 -60.34
N LEU A 415 3.11 -5.47 -59.95
CA LEU A 415 3.26 -6.80 -60.55
C LEU A 415 2.02 -7.68 -60.30
N LYS A 416 1.41 -7.58 -59.11
CA LYS A 416 0.13 -8.22 -58.81
C LYS A 416 -0.95 -7.76 -59.80
N ILE A 417 -1.09 -6.45 -60.01
CA ILE A 417 -2.09 -5.88 -60.94
C ILE A 417 -1.83 -6.37 -62.38
N SER A 418 -0.57 -6.44 -62.82
CA SER A 418 -0.23 -6.97 -64.14
C SER A 418 -0.69 -8.42 -64.34
N PHE A 419 -0.57 -9.28 -63.32
CA PHE A 419 -1.12 -10.64 -63.35
C PHE A 419 -2.66 -10.64 -63.39
N GLN A 420 -3.32 -9.80 -62.58
CA GLN A 420 -4.78 -9.68 -62.59
C GLN A 420 -5.34 -9.20 -63.96
N GLN A 421 -4.54 -8.46 -64.73
CA GLN A 421 -4.88 -8.03 -66.09
C GLN A 421 -4.62 -9.10 -67.16
N GLY A 422 -4.19 -10.31 -66.76
CA GLY A 422 -3.95 -11.44 -67.65
C GLY A 422 -2.53 -11.52 -68.20
N GLY A 423 -1.55 -10.81 -67.63
CA GLY A 423 -0.14 -10.91 -68.00
C GLY A 423 0.43 -12.32 -67.76
N SER A 424 1.25 -12.82 -68.68
CA SER A 424 1.95 -14.10 -68.47
C SER A 424 3.14 -13.94 -67.53
N ILE A 425 3.62 -15.04 -66.93
CA ILE A 425 4.84 -15.04 -66.09
C ILE A 425 6.02 -14.38 -66.82
N ALA A 426 6.19 -14.64 -68.12
CA ALA A 426 7.29 -14.08 -68.91
C ALA A 426 7.15 -12.56 -69.10
N ASP A 427 5.93 -12.05 -69.27
CA ASP A 427 5.67 -10.62 -69.43
C ASP A 427 5.96 -9.88 -68.13
N VAL A 428 5.47 -10.41 -67.00
CA VAL A 428 5.65 -9.81 -65.68
C VAL A 428 7.12 -9.91 -65.21
N GLU A 429 7.84 -10.99 -65.56
CA GLU A 429 9.29 -11.05 -65.34
C GLU A 429 10.07 -10.00 -66.14
N ALA A 430 9.67 -9.72 -67.38
CA ALA A 430 10.28 -8.68 -68.19
C ALA A 430 9.99 -7.29 -67.61
N GLU A 431 8.76 -7.05 -67.14
CA GLU A 431 8.38 -5.83 -66.43
C GLU A 431 9.22 -5.65 -65.16
N LYS A 432 9.29 -6.67 -64.30
CA LYS A 432 10.11 -6.70 -63.08
C LYS A 432 11.57 -6.36 -63.34
N LYS A 433 12.17 -6.84 -64.44
CA LYS A 433 13.56 -6.51 -64.83
C LYS A 433 13.76 -5.03 -65.16
N SER A 434 12.71 -4.34 -65.60
CA SER A 434 12.75 -2.89 -65.92
C SER A 434 12.52 -2.00 -64.70
N MET A 435 12.03 -2.55 -63.58
CA MET A 435 11.73 -1.79 -62.38
C MET A 435 13.00 -1.35 -61.63
N PRO A 436 13.04 -0.11 -61.10
CA PRO A 436 14.18 0.36 -60.32
C PRO A 436 14.25 -0.37 -58.98
N ARG A 437 15.38 -1.03 -58.70
CA ARG A 437 15.60 -1.76 -57.45
C ARG A 437 15.81 -0.82 -56.26
N SER A 438 15.25 -1.18 -55.12
CA SER A 438 15.39 -0.41 -53.89
C SER A 438 16.65 -0.81 -53.12
N VAL A 439 17.58 0.13 -52.96
CA VAL A 439 18.78 -0.07 -52.12
C VAL A 439 18.40 -0.28 -50.64
N LYS A 440 17.28 0.32 -50.19
CA LYS A 440 16.75 0.14 -48.82
C LYS A 440 16.40 -1.32 -48.51
N TYR A 441 15.82 -2.04 -49.47
CA TYR A 441 15.31 -3.39 -49.26
C TYR A 441 16.28 -4.49 -49.76
N ALA A 442 17.17 -4.17 -50.72
CA ALA A 442 18.17 -5.09 -51.24
C ALA A 442 19.24 -5.56 -50.22
N GLY A 443 19.36 -4.89 -49.06
CA GLY A 443 20.38 -5.18 -48.04
C GLY A 443 19.85 -5.79 -46.73
N GLN A 444 18.55 -6.06 -46.61
CA GLN A 444 17.93 -6.53 -45.36
C GLN A 444 17.95 -8.05 -45.14
N ALA A 445 18.50 -8.83 -46.07
CA ALA A 445 18.70 -10.28 -45.94
C ALA A 445 19.72 -10.70 -44.84
N GLY A 446 19.90 -9.89 -43.79
CA GLY A 446 20.79 -10.19 -42.68
C GLY A 446 21.00 -9.11 -41.61
N LYS A 447 20.16 -8.06 -41.52
CA LYS A 447 20.28 -7.06 -40.44
C LYS A 447 18.91 -6.59 -39.96
N ALA A 448 18.39 -7.29 -38.95
CA ALA A 448 17.40 -6.75 -38.03
C ALA A 448 18.16 -5.78 -37.12
N ASP A 449 18.02 -4.48 -37.33
CA ASP A 449 18.05 -3.50 -36.24
C ASP A 449 17.76 -2.09 -36.75
N ALA A 450 17.00 -1.37 -35.92
CA ALA A 450 16.87 0.08 -35.87
C ALA A 450 16.47 0.77 -37.18
N ILE A 451 15.19 1.13 -37.31
CA ILE A 451 14.70 2.46 -37.73
C ILE A 451 13.16 2.36 -37.77
N ARG A 452 12.51 2.73 -36.66
CA ARG A 452 11.27 3.54 -36.61
C ARG A 452 10.74 3.68 -35.16
N SER A 453 11.63 4.03 -34.23
CA SER A 453 11.26 4.36 -32.86
C SER A 453 10.60 5.75 -32.72
N THR A 454 10.54 6.58 -33.76
CA THR A 454 10.15 7.99 -33.63
C THR A 454 8.77 8.37 -34.17
N LYS A 455 8.07 7.49 -34.90
CA LYS A 455 6.75 7.83 -35.47
C LYS A 455 5.55 7.17 -34.76
N LEU A 456 5.77 6.06 -34.07
CA LEU A 456 4.76 5.41 -33.22
C LEU A 456 4.64 6.05 -31.84
N HIS A 457 5.65 6.80 -31.40
CA HIS A 457 5.63 7.51 -30.13
C HIS A 457 4.67 8.72 -30.12
N GLU A 458 4.26 9.25 -31.29
CA GLU A 458 3.26 10.32 -31.39
C GLU A 458 1.82 9.75 -31.39
N THR A 459 1.58 8.61 -32.05
CA THR A 459 0.24 7.99 -32.12
C THR A 459 -0.14 7.27 -30.82
N ALA A 460 0.82 6.66 -30.12
CA ALA A 460 0.60 6.10 -28.78
C ALA A 460 0.42 7.20 -27.71
N LYS A 461 0.98 8.40 -27.93
CA LYS A 461 0.75 9.56 -27.07
C LYS A 461 -0.65 10.15 -27.29
N GLU A 462 -1.11 10.26 -28.53
CA GLU A 462 -2.45 10.73 -28.87
C GLU A 462 -3.55 9.77 -28.36
N SER A 463 -3.31 8.44 -28.36
CA SER A 463 -4.25 7.48 -27.78
C SER A 463 -4.25 7.46 -26.24
N ARG A 464 -3.10 7.78 -25.60
CA ARG A 464 -3.00 7.99 -24.14
C ARG A 464 -3.71 9.26 -23.70
N GLU A 465 -3.59 10.35 -24.47
CA GLU A 465 -4.29 11.62 -24.20
C GLU A 465 -5.80 11.48 -24.42
N ALA A 466 -6.25 10.78 -25.47
CA ALA A 466 -7.68 10.51 -25.70
C ALA A 466 -8.33 9.64 -24.62
N SER A 467 -7.58 8.67 -24.06
CA SER A 467 -8.07 7.81 -22.95
C SER A 467 -8.06 8.54 -21.61
N ALA A 468 -7.09 9.44 -21.37
CA ALA A 468 -7.09 10.32 -20.21
C ALA A 468 -8.23 11.36 -20.26
N GLN A 469 -8.59 11.83 -21.45
CA GLN A 469 -9.67 12.81 -21.63
C GLN A 469 -11.06 12.19 -21.41
N LEU A 470 -11.30 10.97 -21.90
CA LEU A 470 -12.54 10.21 -21.65
C LEU A 470 -12.71 9.80 -20.17
N GLY A 471 -11.62 9.64 -19.41
CA GLY A 471 -11.66 9.46 -17.95
C GLY A 471 -11.89 10.76 -17.17
N SER A 472 -11.62 11.92 -17.77
CA SER A 472 -11.81 13.24 -17.13
C SER A 472 -13.16 13.90 -17.43
N GLU A 473 -13.80 13.55 -18.57
CA GLU A 473 -15.08 14.13 -18.99
C GLU A 473 -16.31 13.52 -18.28
N SER A 474 -16.13 12.48 -17.45
CA SER A 474 -17.20 11.96 -16.57
C SER A 474 -17.24 12.63 -15.17
N HIS A 475 -16.38 13.62 -14.90
CA HIS A 475 -16.33 14.34 -13.63
C HIS A 475 -16.42 15.87 -13.77
N GLY A 476 -17.15 16.34 -14.78
CA GLY A 476 -17.44 17.76 -14.99
C GLY A 476 -18.93 18.05 -14.95
N ASP A 477 -19.59 17.86 -13.79
CA ASP A 477 -20.71 18.69 -13.32
C ASP A 477 -21.38 18.05 -12.08
N LYS A 478 -20.90 18.47 -10.90
CA LYS A 478 -21.64 18.73 -9.64
C LYS A 478 -20.71 18.57 -8.43
N ALA A 479 -20.13 19.68 -7.98
CA ALA A 479 -19.85 19.93 -6.56
C ALA A 479 -19.35 21.39 -6.40
N VAL A 480 -20.28 22.33 -6.50
CA VAL A 480 -20.20 23.55 -5.70
C VAL A 480 -21.09 23.26 -4.48
N GLU A 481 -20.60 23.64 -3.29
CA GLU A 481 -21.20 23.49 -1.95
C GLU A 481 -20.94 22.16 -1.22
N ARG A 482 -19.90 22.13 -0.37
CA ARG A 482 -20.02 22.32 1.09
C ARG A 482 -18.69 22.02 1.79
N GLU A 483 -18.08 23.07 2.33
CA GLU A 483 -17.41 22.98 3.63
C GLU A 483 -18.49 22.57 4.66
N GLU A 484 -18.25 21.47 5.38
CA GLU A 484 -18.61 21.23 6.80
C GLU A 484 -18.50 19.73 7.11
N LEU A 485 -17.64 19.41 8.09
CA LEU A 485 -17.81 18.37 9.14
C LEU A 485 -17.95 16.89 8.76
N GLU A 486 -16.91 16.09 9.02
CA GLU A 486 -16.79 15.08 10.11
C GLU A 486 -15.49 14.26 9.98
#